data_AF-A0A2A4VNB5-F1
#
_entry.id   AF-A0A2A4VNB5-F1
#
_cell.length_a   1.000
_cell.length_b   1.000
_cell.length_c   1.000
_cell.angle_alpha   90.00
_cell.angle_beta   90.00
_cell.angle_gamma   90.00
#
_symmetry.space_group_name_H-M   'P 1'
#
loop_
_entity.id
_entity.type
_entity.pdbx_description
1 polymer ?
#
loop_
_entity_poly.entity_id
_entity_poly.type
_entity_poly.pdbx_seq_one_letter_code
_entity_poly.pdbx_strand_id
1 'polypeptide(L)'
;MSTLLALVTSLLLLLYLRNTDPKRRRVHHQPAWHKERYQKITWIMSMLPGAVLLFLEIYAAFIMWFAAFSLIGWLVAVPKPKKN
;
A
#
# COMPACT_ATOMS: atom_id res chain seq x y z
N MET A 1 1.33 -18.33 -8.81
CA MET A 1 1.62 -18.15 -7.36
C MET A 1 2.36 -16.83 -7.07
N SER A 2 3.30 -16.39 -7.90
CA SER A 2 4.15 -15.21 -7.65
C SER A 2 3.41 -13.85 -7.56
N THR A 3 2.33 -13.67 -8.33
CA THR A 3 1.53 -12.43 -8.35
C THR A 3 0.75 -12.18 -7.05
N LEU A 4 0.20 -13.25 -6.46
CA LEU A 4 -0.54 -13.17 -5.20
C LEU A 4 0.39 -12.72 -4.06
N LEU A 5 1.59 -13.27 -3.98
CA LEU A 5 2.58 -12.91 -2.97
C LEU A 5 3.05 -11.46 -3.10
N ALA A 6 3.27 -11.00 -4.34
CA ALA A 6 3.58 -9.60 -4.66
C ALA A 6 2.43 -8.65 -4.28
N LEU A 7 1.18 -9.09 -4.44
CA LEU A 7 0.01 -8.30 -4.06
C LEU A 7 -0.19 -8.22 -2.55
N VAL A 8 -0.06 -9.34 -1.83
CA VAL A 8 -0.22 -9.36 -0.37
C VAL A 8 0.83 -8.49 0.31
N THR A 9 2.08 -8.53 -0.17
CA THR A 9 3.17 -7.69 0.36
C THR A 9 2.91 -6.21 0.12
N SER A 10 2.57 -5.80 -1.11
CA SER A 10 2.18 -4.41 -1.41
C SER A 10 0.97 -3.94 -0.60
N LEU A 11 -0.02 -4.82 -0.39
CA LEU A 11 -1.24 -4.49 0.37
C LEU A 11 -0.94 -4.26 1.86
N LEU A 12 -0.09 -5.08 2.48
CA LEU A 12 0.35 -4.90 3.87
C LEU A 12 1.09 -3.57 4.06
N LEU A 13 1.97 -3.22 3.11
CA LEU A 13 2.69 -1.94 3.10
C LEU A 13 1.75 -0.74 2.97
N LEU A 14 0.74 -0.83 2.10
CA LEU A 14 -0.26 0.24 1.94
C LEU A 14 -1.17 0.39 3.17
N LEU A 15 -1.55 -0.71 3.82
CA LEU A 15 -2.29 -0.66 5.09
C LEU A 15 -1.46 0.00 6.21
N TYR A 16 -0.16 -0.30 6.26
CA TYR A 16 0.75 0.35 7.19
C TYR A 16 0.87 1.85 6.91
N LEU A 17 1.02 2.25 5.64
CA LEU A 17 1.09 3.66 5.23
C LEU A 17 -0.19 4.42 5.59
N ARG A 18 -1.34 3.79 5.36
CA ARG A 18 -2.66 4.33 5.72
C ARG A 18 -2.80 4.57 7.22
N ASN A 19 -2.31 3.64 8.04
CA ASN A 19 -2.48 3.71 9.49
C ASN A 19 -1.51 4.70 10.17
N THR A 20 -0.41 5.03 9.50
CA THR A 20 0.62 5.97 9.96
C THR A 20 0.38 7.43 9.54
N ASP A 21 -0.64 7.68 8.71
CA ASP A 21 -0.93 9.01 8.15
C ASP A 21 -1.44 10.00 9.23
N PRO A 22 -0.71 11.11 9.49
CA PRO A 22 -1.10 12.13 10.46
C PRO A 22 -2.43 12.79 10.15
N LYS A 23 -2.70 13.07 8.87
CA LYS A 23 -3.85 13.86 8.44
C LYS A 23 -5.13 13.08 8.72
N ARG A 24 -5.10 11.78 8.44
CA ARG A 24 -6.21 10.87 8.72
C ARG A 24 -6.43 10.67 10.22
N ARG A 25 -5.37 10.53 11.01
CA ARG A 25 -5.49 10.41 12.48
C ARG A 25 -6.05 11.66 13.14
N ARG A 26 -5.67 12.86 12.67
CA ARG A 26 -6.24 14.14 13.15
C ARG A 26 -7.74 14.23 12.89
N VAL A 27 -8.19 13.92 11.67
CA VAL A 27 -9.61 13.96 11.29
C VAL A 27 -10.45 12.95 12.07
N HIS A 28 -9.89 11.79 12.43
CA HIS A 28 -10.60 10.77 13.20
C HIS A 28 -10.38 10.85 14.73
N HIS A 29 -9.75 11.92 15.24
CA HIS A 29 -9.41 12.10 16.67
C HIS A 29 -8.65 10.90 17.29
N GLN A 30 -7.80 10.25 16.50
CA GLN A 30 -6.97 9.14 16.98
C GLN A 30 -5.67 9.66 17.62
N PRO A 31 -5.10 8.93 18.60
CA PRO A 31 -3.87 9.35 19.28
C PRO A 31 -2.72 9.54 18.28
N ALA A 32 -1.86 10.52 18.58
CA ALA A 32 -0.70 10.83 17.76
C ALA A 32 0.21 9.59 17.64
N TRP A 33 0.64 9.29 16.41
CA TRP A 33 1.59 8.21 16.17
C TRP A 33 2.97 8.63 16.68
N HIS A 34 3.50 7.92 17.68
CA HIS A 34 4.75 8.25 18.37
C HIS A 34 6.03 7.65 17.75
N LYS A 35 5.91 6.82 16.70
CA LYS A 35 7.08 6.19 16.05
C LYS A 35 7.55 7.00 14.84
N GLU A 36 8.84 6.86 14.51
CA GLU A 36 9.44 7.44 13.31
C GLU A 36 8.66 7.03 12.04
N ARG A 37 8.40 8.01 11.18
CA ARG A 37 7.63 7.83 9.95
C ARG A 37 8.55 7.51 8.79
N TYR A 38 8.56 6.26 8.37
CA TYR A 38 9.29 5.83 7.18
C TYR A 38 8.40 5.82 5.92
N GLN A 39 7.52 6.81 5.75
CA GLN A 39 6.56 6.85 4.63
C GLN A 39 7.25 6.68 3.26
N LYS A 40 8.37 7.37 3.03
CA LYS A 40 9.13 7.25 1.77
C LYS A 40 9.66 5.82 1.56
N ILE A 41 10.20 5.20 2.61
CA ILE A 41 10.76 3.84 2.54
C ILE A 41 9.64 2.83 2.29
N THR A 42 8.51 2.96 2.98
CA THR A 42 7.33 2.09 2.77
C THR A 42 6.78 2.22 1.35
N TRP A 43 6.85 3.41 0.75
CA TRP A 43 6.46 3.64 -0.64
C TRP A 43 7.42 3.00 -1.64
N ILE A 44 8.73 3.12 -1.42
CA ILE A 44 9.73 2.46 -2.26
C ILE A 44 9.60 0.93 -2.15
N MET A 45 9.38 0.43 -0.93
CA MET A 45 9.16 -0.99 -0.67
C MET A 45 7.88 -1.53 -1.33
N SER A 46 6.83 -0.71 -1.48
CA SER A 46 5.59 -1.16 -2.13
C SER A 46 5.72 -1.30 -3.64
N MET A 47 6.70 -0.62 -4.26
CA MET A 47 7.06 -0.72 -5.68
C MET A 47 8.02 -1.88 -6.00
N LEU A 48 8.72 -2.39 -4.99
CA LEU A 48 9.73 -3.45 -5.10
C LEU A 48 9.20 -4.74 -5.77
N PRO A 49 7.97 -5.22 -5.46
CA PRO A 49 7.42 -6.41 -6.12
C PRO A 49 7.20 -6.21 -7.63
N GLY A 50 6.82 -5.01 -8.07
CA GLY A 50 6.70 -4.66 -9.48
C GLY A 50 8.04 -4.69 -10.20
N ALA A 51 9.09 -4.15 -9.58
CA ALA A 51 10.45 -4.17 -10.12
C ALA A 51 10.98 -5.61 -10.29
N VAL A 52 10.71 -6.49 -9.32
CA VAL A 52 11.11 -7.90 -9.40
C VAL A 52 10.38 -8.63 -10.53
N LEU A 53 9.08 -8.36 -10.74
CA LEU A 53 8.31 -8.95 -11.84
C LEU A 53 8.81 -8.51 -13.23
N LEU A 54 9.22 -7.24 -13.35
CA LEU A 54 9.87 -6.70 -14.55
C LEU A 54 11.22 -7.37 -14.81
N PHE A 55 12.03 -7.55 -13.76
CA PHE A 55 13.35 -8.18 -13.88
C PHE A 55 13.29 -9.66 -14.25
N LEU A 56 12.24 -10.37 -13.82
CA LEU A 56 11.99 -11.76 -14.20
C LEU A 56 11.32 -11.91 -15.58
N GLU A 57 11.13 -10.80 -16.32
CA GLU A 57 10.51 -10.75 -17.65
C GLU A 57 9.07 -11.31 -17.69
N ILE A 58 8.38 -11.35 -16.55
CA ILE A 58 7.02 -11.89 -16.44
C ILE A 58 6.00 -10.75 -16.66
N TYR A 59 5.94 -10.26 -17.90
CA TYR A 59 5.15 -9.06 -18.24
C TYR A 59 3.65 -9.19 -17.94
N ALA A 60 3.05 -10.36 -18.17
CA ALA A 60 1.63 -10.60 -17.87
C ALA A 60 1.34 -10.45 -16.37
N ALA A 61 2.22 -10.97 -15.52
CA ALA A 61 2.13 -10.85 -14.06
C ALA A 61 2.33 -9.40 -13.61
N PHE A 62 3.26 -8.68 -14.23
CA PHE A 62 3.51 -7.26 -13.95
C PHE A 62 2.28 -6.39 -14.27
N ILE A 63 1.67 -6.56 -15.45
CA ILE A 63 0.49 -5.79 -15.86
C ILE A 63 -0.69 -6.05 -14.90
N MET A 64 -0.94 -7.32 -14.54
CA MET A 64 -1.97 -7.68 -13.57
C MET A 64 -1.68 -7.07 -12.18
N TRP A 65 -0.42 -7.13 -11.73
CA TRP A 65 -0.01 -6.53 -10.46
C TRP A 65 -0.20 -5.01 -10.48
N PHE A 66 0.17 -4.34 -11.56
CA PHE A 66 0.06 -2.89 -11.69
C PHE A 66 -1.40 -2.42 -11.67
N ALA A 67 -2.28 -3.12 -12.40
CA ALA A 67 -3.73 -2.85 -12.37
C ALA A 67 -4.32 -3.04 -10.96
N ALA A 68 -3.99 -4.16 -10.31
CA ALA A 68 -4.47 -4.44 -8.96
C ALA A 68 -3.90 -3.47 -7.90
N PHE A 69 -2.63 -3.06 -8.04
CA PHE A 69 -1.99 -2.09 -7.14
C PHE A 69 -2.70 -0.73 -7.19
N SER A 70 -3.07 -0.26 -8.37
CA SER A 70 -3.86 0.96 -8.55
C SER A 70 -5.22 0.88 -7.85
N LEU A 71 -5.95 -0.24 -8.04
CA LEU A 71 -7.23 -0.49 -7.38
C LEU A 71 -7.11 -0.54 -5.85
N ILE A 72 -6.06 -1.19 -5.33
CA ILE A 72 -5.79 -1.25 -3.88
C ILE A 72 -5.44 0.14 -3.35
N GLY A 73 -4.64 0.93 -4.08
CA GLY A 73 -4.34 2.31 -3.73
C GLY A 73 -5.61 3.15 -3.55
N TRP A 74 -6.55 3.02 -4.47
CA TRP A 74 -7.88 3.63 -4.35
C TRP A 74 -8.67 3.09 -3.15
N LEU A 75 -8.76 1.77 -2.98
CA LEU A 75 -9.48 1.15 -1.86
C LEU A 75 -8.94 1.57 -0.49
N VAL A 76 -7.62 1.76 -0.39
CA VAL A 76 -6.94 2.25 0.81
C VAL A 76 -7.20 3.75 1.03
N ALA A 77 -7.26 4.52 -0.06
CA ALA A 77 -7.60 5.94 -0.06
C ALA A 77 -9.08 6.20 0.28
N VAL A 78 -9.98 5.25 -0.01
CA VAL A 78 -11.40 5.38 0.34
C VAL A 78 -11.53 5.60 1.86
N PRO A 79 -12.14 6.72 2.29
CA PRO A 79 -12.41 6.97 3.69
C PRO A 79 -13.38 5.90 4.21
N LYS A 80 -13.08 5.30 5.36
CA LYS A 80 -14.09 4.51 6.08
C LYS A 80 -15.08 5.54 6.63
N PRO A 81 -16.36 5.54 6.22
CA PRO A 81 -17.36 6.33 6.91
C PRO A 81 -17.38 5.87 8.36
N LYS A 82 -17.18 6.80 9.28
CA LYS A 82 -17.38 6.54 10.71
C LYS A 82 -18.90 6.45 10.88
N LYS A 83 -19.43 5.23 11.00
CA LYS A 83 -20.80 5.02 11.42
C LYS A 83 -20.85 5.46 12.89
N ASN A 84 -21.56 6.56 13.15
CA ASN A 84 -21.92 6.98 14.51
C ASN A 84 -22.70 5.87 15.20
#